data_AF-A0A920FD44-F1
#
_entry.id   AF-A0A920FD44-F1
#
_cell.length_a   1.000
_cell.length_b   1.000
_cell.length_c   1.000
_cell.angle_alpha   90.00
_cell.angle_beta   90.00
_cell.angle_gamma   90.00
#
_symmetry.space_group_name_H-M   'P 1'
#
loop_
_entity.id
_entity.type
_entity.pdbx_description
1 polymer ?
#
loop_
_entity_poly.entity_id
_entity_poly.type
_entity_poly.pdbx_seq_one_letter_code
_entity_poly.pdbx_strand_id
1 'polypeptide(L)'
;MTWVNYPGLPSSPDYPLVKKLMKGKASSVMSFGIKGGRDNGAKFIDNLNLVTRLVNIGDAKSLACHPASTTHRQLSATELKKAGVPEDLVRLSIG
;
A
#
# COMPACT_ATOMS: atom_id res chain seq x y z
N MET A 1 12.04 -3.90 -2.62
CA MET A 1 10.65 -4.16 -3.02
C MET A 1 10.51 -5.63 -3.42
N THR A 2 9.44 -6.30 -3.00
CA THR A 2 9.16 -7.72 -3.27
C THR A 2 8.02 -7.89 -4.30
N TRP A 3 7.03 -7.01 -4.27
CA TRP A 3 5.90 -6.99 -5.19
C TRP A 3 5.26 -5.59 -5.23
N VAL A 4 4.44 -5.33 -6.25
CA VAL A 4 3.62 -4.11 -6.38
C VAL A 4 2.20 -4.53 -6.74
N ASN A 5 1.22 -3.96 -6.04
CA ASN A 5 -0.19 -4.08 -6.34
C ASN A 5 -0.73 -2.70 -6.74
N TYR A 6 -0.93 -2.53 -8.05
CA TYR A 6 -1.51 -1.33 -8.63
C TYR A 6 -2.32 -1.69 -9.87
N PRO A 7 -3.64 -1.39 -9.92
CA PRO A 7 -4.49 -1.82 -11.02
C PRO A 7 -4.19 -1.10 -12.35
N GLY A 8 -3.41 -0.01 -12.32
CA GLY A 8 -2.92 0.65 -13.53
C GLY A 8 -1.75 -0.04 -14.22
N LEU A 9 -1.12 -1.06 -13.61
CA LEU A 9 -0.02 -1.79 -14.23
C LEU A 9 -0.54 -2.85 -15.21
N PRO A 10 0.10 -3.04 -16.38
CA PRO A 10 -0.23 -4.13 -17.30
C PRO A 10 -0.16 -5.54 -16.68
N SER A 11 0.64 -5.71 -15.64
CA SER A 11 0.79 -6.97 -14.89
C SER A 11 -0.35 -7.23 -13.91
N SER A 12 -1.23 -6.26 -13.65
CA SER A 12 -2.35 -6.44 -12.73
C SER A 12 -3.49 -7.20 -13.41
N PRO A 13 -4.14 -8.16 -12.71
CA PRO A 13 -5.34 -8.83 -13.22
C PRO A 13 -6.49 -7.84 -13.50
N ASP A 14 -6.53 -6.69 -12.81
CA ASP A 14 -7.58 -5.68 -12.95
C ASP A 14 -7.30 -4.66 -14.05
N TYR A 15 -6.14 -4.73 -14.72
CA TYR A 15 -5.76 -3.79 -15.78
C TYR A 15 -6.80 -3.67 -16.92
N PRO A 16 -7.40 -4.78 -17.42
CA PRO A 16 -8.48 -4.68 -18.41
C PRO A 16 -9.72 -3.95 -17.87
N LEU A 17 -10.05 -4.14 -16.59
CA LEU A 17 -11.17 -3.46 -15.93
C LEU A 17 -10.91 -1.96 -15.79
N VAL A 18 -9.68 -1.55 -15.45
CA VAL A 18 -9.29 -0.14 -15.42
C VAL A 18 -9.42 0.50 -16.79
N LYS A 19 -9.00 -0.18 -17.86
CA LYS A 19 -9.21 0.33 -19.23
C LYS A 19 -10.68 0.52 -19.56
N LYS A 20 -11.52 -0.46 -19.23
CA LYS A 20 -12.95 -0.47 -19.55
C LYS A 20 -13.75 0.55 -18.72
N LEU A 21 -13.57 0.54 -17.41
CA LEU A 21 -14.43 1.26 -16.46
C LEU A 21 -13.88 2.64 -16.12
N MET A 22 -12.56 2.80 -16.12
CA MET A 22 -11.89 4.03 -15.66
C MET A 22 -11.15 4.77 -16.78
N LYS A 23 -11.46 4.45 -18.05
CA LYS A 23 -10.81 5.03 -19.24
C LYS A 23 -9.28 4.94 -19.19
N GLY A 24 -8.76 3.86 -18.59
CA GLY A 24 -7.32 3.63 -18.41
C GLY A 24 -6.67 4.42 -17.28
N LYS A 25 -7.44 5.17 -16.47
CA LYS A 25 -6.93 5.96 -15.35
C LYS A 25 -7.24 5.27 -14.01
N ALA A 26 -6.29 4.50 -13.49
CA ALA A 26 -6.41 3.93 -12.15
C ALA A 26 -6.36 5.03 -11.06
N SER A 27 -6.82 4.71 -9.86
CA SER A 27 -6.78 5.61 -8.70
C SER A 27 -5.34 5.95 -8.31
N SER A 28 -5.12 6.97 -7.48
CA SER A 28 -3.78 7.30 -6.97
C SER A 28 -3.34 6.41 -5.79
N VAL A 29 -4.03 5.31 -5.54
CA VAL A 29 -3.76 4.39 -4.42
C VAL A 29 -3.04 3.16 -4.93
N MET A 30 -1.93 2.83 -4.28
CA MET A 30 -1.15 1.63 -4.58
C MET A 30 -0.59 1.00 -3.31
N SER A 31 -0.24 -0.28 -3.39
CA SER A 31 0.44 -0.98 -2.30
C SER A 31 1.65 -1.73 -2.84
N PHE A 32 2.69 -1.88 -2.02
CA PHE A 32 3.87 -2.66 -2.37
C PHE A 32 4.43 -3.39 -1.16
N GLY A 33 5.17 -4.45 -1.44
CA GLY A 33 5.88 -5.24 -0.43
C GLY A 33 7.30 -4.72 -0.21
N ILE A 34 7.67 -4.50 1.04
CA ILE A 34 9.04 -4.13 1.44
C ILE A 34 9.82 -5.35 1.94
N LYS A 35 11.08 -5.48 1.48
CA LYS A 35 11.96 -6.54 1.97
C LYS A 35 12.27 -6.31 3.46
N GLY A 36 12.22 -7.37 4.26
CA GLY A 36 12.41 -7.29 5.72
C GLY A 36 11.13 -7.07 6.52
N GLY A 37 9.96 -7.12 5.89
CA GLY A 37 8.67 -7.23 6.58
C GLY A 37 8.37 -6.06 7.53
N ARG A 38 7.80 -6.40 8.69
CA ARG A 38 7.23 -5.42 9.64
C ARG A 38 8.24 -4.38 10.11
N ASP A 39 9.45 -4.79 10.43
CA ASP A 39 10.50 -3.91 10.98
C ASP A 39 10.98 -2.90 9.95
N ASN A 40 11.24 -3.35 8.73
CA ASN A 40 11.64 -2.46 7.65
C ASN A 40 10.47 -1.61 7.16
N GLY A 41 9.24 -2.10 7.22
CA GLY A 41 8.03 -1.32 6.94
C GLY A 41 7.84 -0.16 7.93
N ALA A 42 8.05 -0.42 9.23
CA ALA A 42 8.05 0.64 10.24
C ALA A 42 9.14 1.68 9.98
N LYS A 43 10.40 1.24 9.80
CA LYS A 43 11.51 2.13 9.48
C LYS A 43 11.28 2.94 8.20
N PHE A 44 10.73 2.32 7.17
CA PHE A 44 10.46 3.00 5.90
C PHE A 44 9.52 4.18 6.11
N ILE A 45 8.39 3.98 6.78
CA ILE A 45 7.42 5.04 7.02
C ILE A 45 7.97 6.13 7.93
N ASP A 46 8.76 5.77 8.94
CA ASP A 46 9.36 6.74 9.87
C ASP A 46 10.43 7.63 9.20
N ASN A 47 11.01 7.20 8.08
CA ASN A 47 11.99 7.97 7.32
C ASN A 47 11.37 8.83 6.18
N LEU A 48 10.04 8.86 6.04
CA LEU A 48 9.39 9.67 5.02
C LEU A 48 9.32 11.15 5.47
N ASN A 49 9.99 12.03 4.73
CA ASN A 49 10.03 13.47 5.02
C ASN A 49 9.01 14.30 4.22
N LEU A 50 8.50 13.75 3.11
CA LEU A 50 7.52 14.41 2.23
C LEU A 50 6.13 13.76 2.31
N VAL A 51 6.11 12.43 2.32
CA VAL A 51 4.88 11.64 2.37
C VAL A 51 4.44 11.54 3.83
N THR A 52 3.22 11.99 4.12
CA THR A 52 2.73 12.07 5.51
C THR A 52 2.29 10.69 5.99
N ARG A 53 2.72 10.29 7.18
CA ARG A 53 2.24 9.07 7.86
C ARG A 53 0.80 9.29 8.36
N LEU A 54 -0.17 8.90 7.55
CA LEU A 54 -1.59 9.06 7.90
C LEU A 54 -2.43 7.95 7.23
N VAL A 55 -3.50 7.55 7.91
CA VAL A 55 -4.37 6.45 7.50
C VAL A 55 -5.46 6.86 6.50
N ASN A 56 -5.62 8.16 6.21
CA ASN A 56 -6.57 8.68 5.23
C ASN A 56 -6.12 8.38 3.78
N ILE A 57 -6.97 8.72 2.82
CA ILE A 57 -6.77 8.56 1.38
C ILE A 57 -7.40 9.76 0.68
N GLY A 58 -6.83 10.20 -0.45
CA GLY A 58 -7.44 11.22 -1.31
C GLY A 58 -7.25 12.67 -0.85
N ASP A 59 -6.21 12.94 -0.06
CA ASP A 59 -5.74 14.29 0.26
C ASP A 59 -4.88 14.82 -0.89
N ALA A 60 -4.70 16.14 -0.98
CA ALA A 60 -3.72 16.78 -1.88
C ALA A 60 -2.27 16.51 -1.44
N LYS A 61 -2.07 16.09 -0.19
CA LYS A 61 -0.79 15.59 0.29
C LYS A 61 -0.65 14.10 -0.05
N SER A 62 0.57 13.68 -0.37
CA SER A 62 0.87 12.25 -0.46
C SER A 62 0.90 11.61 0.94
N LEU A 63 0.31 10.43 1.07
CA LEU A 63 0.09 9.74 2.34
C LEU A 63 0.64 8.31 2.30
N ALA A 64 1.19 7.83 3.41
CA ALA A 64 1.67 6.47 3.58
C ALA A 64 1.13 5.82 4.85
N CYS A 65 0.86 4.51 4.77
CA CYS A 65 0.46 3.69 5.91
C CYS A 65 1.04 2.28 5.80
N HIS A 66 1.51 1.73 6.93
CA HIS A 66 2.01 0.36 7.05
C HIS A 66 1.12 -0.32 8.10
N PRO A 67 0.08 -1.06 7.66
CA PRO A 67 -0.96 -1.57 8.56
C PRO A 67 -0.40 -2.48 9.66
N ALA A 68 0.59 -3.32 9.33
CA ALA A 68 1.14 -4.32 10.24
C ALA A 68 1.86 -3.72 11.47
N SER A 69 2.43 -2.50 11.37
CA SER A 69 3.01 -1.80 12.53
C SER A 69 2.08 -0.75 13.15
N THR A 70 0.90 -0.53 12.57
CA THR A 70 -0.03 0.53 12.98
C THR A 70 -1.42 -0.02 13.28
N THR A 71 -2.35 0.08 12.33
CA THR A 71 -3.78 -0.20 12.51
C THR A 71 -4.09 -1.66 12.81
N HIS A 72 -3.27 -2.60 12.33
CA HIS A 72 -3.47 -4.03 12.49
C HIS A 72 -2.38 -4.69 13.36
N ARG A 73 -1.67 -3.89 14.17
CA ARG A 73 -0.52 -4.35 14.99
C ARG A 73 -0.84 -5.51 15.93
N GLN A 74 -2.11 -5.66 16.33
CA GLN A 74 -2.59 -6.70 17.25
C GLN A 74 -2.80 -8.05 16.55
N LEU A 75 -2.84 -8.09 15.22
CA LEU A 75 -3.03 -9.33 14.47
C LEU A 75 -1.71 -10.10 14.35
N SER A 76 -1.81 -11.42 14.41
CA SER A 76 -0.71 -12.34 14.08
C SER A 76 -0.38 -12.29 12.59
N ALA A 77 0.81 -12.77 12.20
CA ALA A 77 1.23 -12.82 10.80
C ALA A 77 0.26 -13.62 9.91
N THR A 78 -0.36 -14.67 10.45
CA THR A 78 -1.35 -15.49 9.72
C THR A 78 -2.65 -14.74 9.51
N GLU A 79 -3.13 -14.02 10.53
CA GLU A 79 -4.35 -13.21 10.44
C GLU A 79 -4.17 -12.03 9.49
N LEU A 80 -3.01 -11.36 9.54
CA LEU A 80 -2.62 -10.30 8.61
C LEU A 80 -2.66 -10.77 7.16
N LYS A 81 -2.06 -11.92 6.86
CA LYS A 81 -2.11 -12.52 5.52
C LYS A 81 -3.53 -12.85 5.08
N LYS A 82 -4.35 -13.43 5.97
CA LYS A 82 -5.77 -13.74 5.69
C LYS A 82 -6.59 -12.48 5.41
N ALA A 83 -6.30 -11.38 6.11
CA ALA A 83 -6.94 -10.08 5.90
C ALA A 83 -6.42 -9.32 4.66
N GLY A 84 -5.48 -9.88 3.89
CA GLY A 84 -4.90 -9.24 2.71
C GLY A 84 -3.93 -8.10 3.03
N VAL A 85 -3.46 -8.02 4.28
CA VAL A 85 -2.50 -7.00 4.76
C VAL A 85 -1.24 -7.66 5.31
N PRO A 86 -0.44 -8.34 4.45
CA PRO A 86 0.77 -9.02 4.90
C PRO A 86 1.76 -8.04 5.57
N GLU A 87 2.68 -8.59 6.38
CA GLU A 87 3.60 -7.79 7.21
C GLU A 87 4.57 -6.90 6.44
N ASP A 88 4.71 -7.10 5.14
CA ASP A 88 5.54 -6.29 4.26
C ASP A 88 4.75 -5.19 3.52
N LEU A 89 3.43 -5.12 3.71
CA LEU A 89 2.56 -4.21 2.95
C LEU A 89 2.72 -2.76 3.41
N VAL A 90 3.17 -1.91 2.48
CA VAL A 90 3.07 -0.46 2.58
C VAL A 90 2.04 0.04 1.57
N ARG A 91 1.09 0.86 2.03
CA ARG A 91 0.10 1.54 1.20
C ARG A 91 0.51 2.99 0.98
N LEU A 92 0.41 3.46 -0.26
CA LEU A 92 0.55 4.86 -0.64
C LEU A 92 -0.76 5.39 -1.22
N SER A 93 -1.10 6.63 -0.87
CA SER A 93 -2.12 7.44 -1.54
C SER A 93 -1.42 8.68 -2.05
N ILE A 94 -1.27 8.81 -3.37
CA ILE A 94 -0.59 9.95 -3.98
C ILE A 94 -1.58 11.10 -4.15
N GLY A 95 -1.19 12.26 -3.62
CA GLY A 95 -1.94 13.52 -3.69
C GLY A 95 -1.34 14.49 -4.69
#